data_AF-A0A0E0C4E1-F1
#
_entry.id   AF-A0A0E0C4E1-F1
#
_cell.length_a   1.000
_cell.length_b   1.000
_cell.length_c   1.000
_cell.angle_alpha   90.00
_cell.angle_beta   90.00
_cell.angle_gamma   90.00
#
_symmetry.space_group_name_H-M   'P 1'
#
loop_
_entity.id
_entity.type
_entity.pdbx_description
1 polymer ?
#
loop_
_entity_poly.entity_id
_entity_poly.type
_entity_poly.pdbx_seq_one_letter_code
_entity_poly.pdbx_strand_id
1 'polypeptide(L)'
;MGQVGFTARRSSPPPPPTPSPATEARACGSDPTQPPPPAKRRRTTRRVVGIDSLGEDLLLDILLRLPTLASLVRAALTCRADLHPPPFLGAFGDPDGHDGLPVFLPARRTRDRDRGGDFLLTCLQDPDHDAPLRWRVADCRDGYLLLFNSDAGLVATVNPMAPRMTDLIKTPFRINNSSSNGAVQDESLPISLDVHLISSEEDPMSFQLVWLCHDEFRVQVSVFSNDTRDWCFLPWVDIQERVSSPDVPQDGTKFWLMSGMQANGLIFWPFQNGKHMLVLDTGTMEFSVYEFPIYSKLVQGCSFGVGETKDGIPCIVYVNGATIVVLIRRFDKKQGVQRWRFVDSVNCDDEADQLGINGGLDVVAIKDGFVYLAATGMILSLCLETRKLEKLFPMGFQFPLHPYIMAWPPTLVKSDGDRFLPTLLEHYPKREDSANLPA
;
A
#
# COMPACT_ATOMS: atom_id res chain seq x y z
N MET A 1 8.16 45.05 55.25
CA MET A 1 7.11 44.01 55.39
C MET A 1 6.70 43.62 53.99
N GLY A 2 6.95 42.45 53.40
CA GLY A 2 7.54 41.18 53.78
C GLY A 2 7.11 40.23 52.65
N GLN A 3 8.01 39.95 51.69
CA GLN A 3 7.77 39.04 50.57
C GLN A 3 7.55 37.62 51.11
N VAL A 4 6.43 36.99 50.73
CA VAL A 4 6.16 35.58 51.01
C VAL A 4 6.51 34.79 49.76
N GLY A 5 7.67 34.12 49.79
CA GLY A 5 8.09 33.16 48.77
C GLY A 5 7.50 31.78 49.08
N PHE A 6 6.74 31.22 48.13
CA PHE A 6 6.36 29.81 48.14
C PHE A 6 7.45 29.00 47.42
N THR A 7 8.23 28.24 48.18
CA THR A 7 9.17 27.24 47.68
C THR A 7 8.46 25.89 47.60
N ALA A 8 8.20 25.40 46.39
CA ALA A 8 7.75 24.03 46.17
C ALA A 8 8.94 23.06 46.32
N ARG A 9 8.78 22.07 47.20
CA ARG A 9 9.77 21.02 47.48
C ARG A 9 9.98 20.12 46.26
N ARG A 10 11.24 19.94 45.86
CA ARG A 10 11.67 18.88 44.92
C ARG A 10 11.49 17.50 45.56
N SER A 11 10.83 16.60 44.83
CA SER A 11 10.72 15.17 45.11
C SER A 11 12.09 14.49 44.90
N SER A 12 12.52 13.66 45.85
CA SER A 12 13.75 12.87 45.78
C SER A 12 13.53 11.58 44.95
N PRO A 13 14.51 11.12 44.15
CA PRO A 13 14.42 9.85 43.43
C PRO A 13 14.66 8.63 44.34
N PRO A 14 14.13 7.44 43.99
CA PRO A 14 14.24 6.23 44.81
C PRO A 14 15.65 5.59 44.75
N PRO A 15 16.04 4.80 45.77
CA PRO A 15 17.36 4.17 45.84
C PRO A 15 17.49 2.95 44.89
N PRO A 16 18.73 2.61 44.46
CA PRO A 16 18.98 1.46 43.60
C PRO A 16 18.88 0.12 44.36
N PRO A 17 18.56 -1.00 43.68
CA PRO A 17 18.44 -2.31 44.31
C PRO A 17 19.81 -2.90 44.69
N THR A 18 19.86 -3.49 45.89
CA THR A 18 21.00 -4.23 46.45
C THR A 18 21.25 -5.58 45.77
N PRO A 19 22.52 -6.02 45.60
CA PRO A 19 22.85 -7.29 44.95
C PRO A 19 22.70 -8.49 45.90
N SER A 20 22.26 -9.64 45.38
CA SER A 20 22.24 -10.94 46.06
C SER A 20 23.39 -11.84 45.58
N PRO A 21 23.83 -12.82 46.40
CA PRO A 21 25.22 -13.24 46.46
C PRO A 21 25.61 -14.33 45.46
N ALA A 22 26.91 -14.36 45.17
CA ALA A 22 27.60 -15.31 44.31
C ALA A 22 27.65 -16.72 44.92
N THR A 23 27.60 -17.72 44.04
CA THR A 23 28.05 -19.09 44.31
C THR A 23 29.24 -19.38 43.39
N GLU A 24 30.41 -19.55 44.01
CA GLU A 24 31.64 -20.19 43.51
C GLU A 24 31.34 -21.59 42.93
N ALA A 25 32.11 -22.25 42.06
CA ALA A 25 33.28 -21.99 41.25
C ALA A 25 33.44 -23.23 40.34
N ARG A 26 34.06 -23.08 39.16
CA ARG A 26 35.16 -23.94 38.70
C ARG A 26 35.76 -23.43 37.40
N ALA A 27 37.03 -23.07 37.48
CA ALA A 27 37.90 -22.74 36.37
C ALA A 27 38.45 -24.01 35.71
N CYS A 28 38.62 -23.98 34.39
CA CYS A 28 39.79 -24.51 33.70
C CYS A 28 39.97 -23.71 32.41
N GLY A 29 41.14 -23.09 32.28
CA GLY A 29 41.39 -22.00 31.34
C GLY A 29 41.73 -22.42 29.92
N SER A 30 41.61 -21.44 29.03
CA SER A 30 42.42 -21.29 27.83
C SER A 30 42.41 -19.81 27.38
N ASP A 31 43.57 -19.43 26.86
CA ASP A 31 44.12 -18.10 26.52
C ASP A 31 43.27 -17.25 25.52
N PRO A 32 43.15 -15.91 25.64
CA PRO A 32 42.26 -15.11 24.81
C PRO A 32 43.03 -14.37 23.70
N THR A 33 43.36 -15.01 22.58
CA THR A 33 43.75 -14.26 21.37
C THR A 33 43.34 -14.99 20.07
N GLN A 34 42.04 -15.03 19.75
CA GLN A 34 41.59 -15.20 18.36
C GLN A 34 40.08 -14.87 18.21
N PRO A 35 39.68 -14.04 17.24
CA PRO A 35 38.26 -13.85 16.92
C PRO A 35 37.69 -15.10 16.23
N PRO A 36 36.43 -15.49 16.49
CA PRO A 36 35.85 -16.67 15.86
C PRO A 36 35.62 -16.43 14.35
N PRO A 37 35.74 -17.46 13.50
CA PRO A 37 35.53 -17.32 12.06
C PRO A 37 34.05 -17.03 11.74
N PRO A 38 33.76 -16.34 10.62
CA PRO A 38 32.40 -15.97 10.26
C PRO A 38 31.55 -17.22 10.02
N ALA A 39 30.42 -17.31 10.72
CA ALA A 39 29.45 -18.37 10.52
C ALA A 39 28.96 -18.34 9.07
N LYS A 40 29.27 -19.39 8.30
CA LYS A 40 28.74 -19.61 6.96
C LYS A 40 27.21 -19.73 7.09
N ARG A 41 26.50 -18.66 6.70
CA ARG A 41 25.04 -18.66 6.55
C ARG A 41 24.67 -19.78 5.58
N ARG A 42 24.13 -20.87 6.11
CA ARG A 42 23.68 -22.01 5.32
C ARG A 42 22.52 -21.52 4.46
N ARG A 43 22.74 -21.42 3.14
CA ARG A 43 21.68 -21.19 2.15
C ARG A 43 20.74 -22.39 2.23
N THR A 44 19.68 -22.30 3.00
CA THR A 44 18.58 -23.25 2.93
C THR A 44 17.83 -22.98 1.64
N THR A 45 18.17 -23.70 0.57
CA THR A 45 17.26 -23.93 -0.53
C THR A 45 16.00 -24.58 0.06
N ARG A 46 14.91 -23.81 0.16
CA ARG A 46 13.60 -24.28 0.61
C ARG A 46 13.15 -25.34 -0.39
N ARG A 47 13.36 -26.62 -0.06
CA ARG A 47 12.82 -27.75 -0.81
C ARG A 47 11.31 -27.66 -0.67
N VAL A 48 10.58 -27.54 -1.78
CA VAL A 48 9.12 -27.66 -1.75
C VAL A 48 8.81 -29.10 -1.36
N VAL A 49 8.38 -29.27 -0.12
CA VAL A 49 7.91 -30.53 0.45
C VAL A 49 6.48 -30.69 -0.05
N GLY A 50 6.25 -31.63 -0.97
CA GLY A 50 4.90 -31.98 -1.41
C GLY A 50 4.12 -32.63 -0.26
N ILE A 51 2.79 -32.56 -0.27
CA ILE A 51 1.94 -33.20 0.74
C ILE A 51 2.29 -34.69 0.91
N ASP A 52 2.70 -35.35 -0.17
CA ASP A 52 3.14 -36.76 -0.22
C ASP A 52 4.42 -37.06 0.59
N SER A 53 5.05 -36.04 1.17
CA SER A 53 6.23 -36.17 2.03
C SER A 53 5.98 -35.81 3.49
N LEU A 54 4.74 -35.48 3.87
CA LEU A 54 4.32 -35.47 5.26
C LEU A 54 3.99 -36.91 5.70
N GLY A 55 4.56 -37.34 6.82
CA GLY A 55 4.14 -38.60 7.46
C GLY A 55 2.69 -38.53 7.94
N GLU A 56 2.02 -39.68 7.99
CA GLU A 56 0.61 -39.80 8.40
C GLU A 56 0.32 -39.18 9.76
N ASP A 57 1.26 -39.26 10.71
CA ASP A 57 1.15 -38.66 12.05
C ASP A 57 1.07 -37.12 12.01
N LEU A 58 1.85 -36.48 11.11
CA LEU A 58 1.83 -35.04 10.92
C LEU A 58 0.57 -34.57 10.20
N LEU A 59 0.08 -35.35 9.23
CA LEU A 59 -1.19 -35.10 8.56
C LEU A 59 -2.35 -35.19 9.54
N LEU A 60 -2.35 -36.20 10.42
CA LEU A 60 -3.35 -36.36 11.47
C LEU A 60 -3.34 -35.17 12.44
N ASP A 61 -2.17 -34.75 12.91
CA ASP A 61 -2.02 -33.60 13.80
C ASP A 61 -2.51 -32.29 13.16
N ILE A 62 -2.24 -32.08 11.86
CA ILE A 62 -2.73 -30.92 11.11
C ILE A 62 -4.26 -30.96 11.01
N LEU A 63 -4.84 -32.11 10.67
CA LEU A 63 -6.29 -32.28 10.55
C LEU A 63 -7.01 -32.16 11.91
N LEU A 64 -6.38 -32.59 13.00
CA LEU A 64 -6.91 -32.41 14.36
C LEU A 64 -6.90 -30.94 14.80
N ARG A 65 -5.88 -30.17 14.39
CA ARG A 65 -5.76 -28.73 14.68
C ARG A 65 -6.60 -27.86 13.75
N LEU A 66 -6.92 -28.34 12.55
CA LEU A 66 -7.73 -27.67 11.55
C LEU A 66 -8.98 -28.52 11.23
N PRO A 67 -9.88 -28.72 12.21
CA PRO A 67 -10.93 -29.73 12.14
C PRO A 67 -12.03 -29.44 11.10
N THR A 68 -12.03 -28.25 10.50
CA THR A 68 -12.99 -27.87 9.47
C THR A 68 -12.30 -27.66 8.14
N LEU A 69 -12.99 -27.99 7.04
CA LEU A 69 -12.52 -27.70 5.69
C LEU A 69 -12.19 -26.20 5.52
N ALA A 70 -12.99 -25.32 6.12
CA ALA A 70 -12.74 -23.87 6.09
C ALA A 70 -11.43 -23.49 6.81
N SER A 71 -11.11 -24.10 7.96
CA SER A 71 -9.85 -23.87 8.67
C SER A 71 -8.65 -24.45 7.91
N LEU A 72 -8.80 -25.61 7.28
CA LEU A 72 -7.77 -26.22 6.43
C LEU A 72 -7.49 -25.37 5.18
N VAL A 73 -8.54 -24.88 4.52
CA VAL A 73 -8.43 -23.97 3.37
C VAL A 73 -7.76 -22.67 3.81
N ARG A 74 -8.17 -22.03 4.91
CA ARG A 74 -7.51 -20.83 5.44
C ARG A 74 -6.02 -21.05 5.73
N ALA A 75 -5.65 -22.17 6.34
CA ALA A 75 -4.25 -22.51 6.59
C ALA A 75 -3.45 -22.77 5.29
N ALA A 76 -4.04 -23.46 4.32
CA ALA A 76 -3.39 -23.69 3.02
C ALA A 76 -3.21 -22.37 2.23
N LEU A 77 -4.18 -21.46 2.32
CA LEU A 77 -4.15 -20.16 1.68
C LEU A 77 -3.12 -19.22 2.30
N THR A 78 -3.05 -19.16 3.64
CA THR A 78 -2.01 -18.40 4.36
C THR A 78 -0.62 -18.93 4.02
N CYS A 79 -0.44 -20.25 4.01
CA CYS A 79 0.81 -20.86 3.54
C CYS A 79 1.15 -20.50 2.09
N ARG A 80 0.16 -20.32 1.22
CA ARG A 80 0.36 -19.91 -0.18
C ARG A 80 0.62 -18.41 -0.33
N ALA A 81 -0.01 -17.57 0.50
CA ALA A 81 0.27 -16.13 0.57
C ALA A 81 1.74 -15.88 1.00
N ASP A 82 2.24 -16.65 1.96
CA ASP A 82 3.66 -16.61 2.37
C ASP A 82 4.64 -17.10 1.30
N LEU A 83 4.15 -17.82 0.29
CA LEU A 83 4.96 -18.43 -0.78
C LEU A 83 4.91 -17.65 -2.09
N HIS A 84 3.90 -16.80 -2.32
CA HIS A 84 3.71 -16.07 -3.55
C HIS A 84 3.27 -14.62 -3.27
N PRO A 85 3.99 -13.62 -3.80
CA PRO A 85 3.51 -12.24 -3.78
C PRO A 85 2.06 -12.15 -4.29
N PRO A 86 1.22 -11.27 -3.70
CA PRO A 86 -0.14 -11.04 -4.14
C PRO A 86 -0.21 -10.90 -5.67
N PRO A 87 -1.08 -11.65 -6.38
CA PRO A 87 -1.06 -11.67 -7.82
C PRO A 87 -1.50 -10.30 -8.37
N PHE A 88 -0.58 -9.62 -9.06
CA PHE A 88 -0.90 -8.47 -9.90
C PHE A 88 -1.83 -8.92 -11.03
N LEU A 89 -3.07 -8.40 -11.05
CA LEU A 89 -4.07 -8.81 -12.05
C LEU A 89 -4.13 -7.87 -13.25
N GLY A 90 -3.74 -6.62 -13.06
CA GLY A 90 -3.93 -5.56 -14.02
C GLY A 90 -3.88 -4.19 -13.36
N ALA A 91 -4.32 -3.18 -14.09
CA ALA A 91 -4.42 -1.81 -13.57
C ALA A 91 -5.76 -1.21 -13.97
N PHE A 92 -6.34 -0.38 -13.10
CA PHE A 92 -7.43 0.52 -13.47
C PHE A 92 -6.84 1.82 -14.00
N GLY A 93 -7.44 2.37 -15.05
CA GLY A 93 -7.12 3.69 -15.57
C GLY A 93 -8.36 4.51 -15.82
N ASP A 94 -8.27 5.81 -15.53
CA ASP A 94 -9.36 6.76 -15.76
C ASP A 94 -9.27 7.28 -17.20
N PRO A 95 -10.22 6.94 -18.10
CA PRO A 95 -10.15 7.44 -19.47
C PRO A 95 -10.26 8.97 -19.52
N ASP A 96 -9.46 9.60 -20.38
CA ASP A 96 -9.64 11.01 -20.72
C ASP A 96 -11.03 11.23 -21.32
N GLY A 97 -11.73 12.24 -20.81
CA GLY A 97 -13.14 12.47 -21.09
C GLY A 97 -13.98 12.09 -19.87
N HIS A 98 -14.61 13.11 -19.29
CA HIS A 98 -15.25 13.04 -17.97
C HIS A 98 -16.49 12.15 -17.89
N ASP A 99 -16.83 11.32 -18.88
CA ASP A 99 -18.17 10.75 -19.03
C ASP A 99 -18.24 9.22 -18.96
N GLY A 100 -17.29 8.57 -18.27
CA GLY A 100 -17.29 7.10 -18.14
C GLY A 100 -16.61 6.57 -16.88
N LEU A 101 -16.85 5.28 -16.62
CA LEU A 101 -16.23 4.52 -15.54
C LEU A 101 -14.75 4.23 -15.82
N PRO A 102 -13.94 4.04 -14.75
CA PRO A 102 -12.56 3.57 -14.89
C PRO A 102 -12.49 2.23 -15.62
N VAL A 103 -11.47 2.07 -16.46
CA VAL A 103 -11.30 0.89 -17.31
C VAL A 103 -10.25 -0.04 -16.71
N PHE A 104 -10.58 -1.33 -16.61
CA PHE A 104 -9.62 -2.35 -16.19
C PHE A 104 -8.78 -2.88 -17.36
N LEU A 105 -7.46 -2.83 -17.20
CA LEU A 105 -6.46 -3.34 -18.14
C LEU A 105 -5.86 -4.65 -17.58
N PRO A 106 -6.28 -5.83 -18.08
CA PRO A 106 -5.80 -7.10 -17.54
C PRO A 106 -4.33 -7.37 -17.92
N ALA A 107 -3.56 -7.86 -16.96
CA ALA A 107 -2.23 -8.39 -17.22
C ALA A 107 -2.35 -9.65 -18.09
N ARG A 108 -1.82 -9.62 -19.31
CA ARG A 108 -1.99 -10.68 -20.35
C ARG A 108 -1.48 -12.09 -19.95
N ARG A 109 -0.96 -12.29 -18.73
CA ARG A 109 -0.40 -13.56 -18.25
C ARG A 109 -1.39 -14.42 -17.45
N THR A 110 -2.57 -13.93 -17.07
CA THR A 110 -3.58 -14.77 -16.44
C THR A 110 -4.31 -15.57 -17.52
N ARG A 111 -3.86 -16.81 -17.75
CA ARG A 111 -4.65 -17.84 -18.45
C ARG A 111 -5.99 -18.12 -17.76
N ASP A 112 -6.20 -17.61 -16.54
CA ASP A 112 -7.49 -17.53 -15.86
C ASP A 112 -8.26 -16.26 -16.28
N ARG A 113 -8.73 -16.24 -17.52
CA ARG A 113 -9.68 -15.20 -17.98
C ARG A 113 -11.03 -15.25 -17.23
N ASP A 114 -11.22 -16.30 -16.42
CA ASP A 114 -12.47 -16.66 -15.75
C ASP A 114 -12.46 -16.37 -14.24
N ARG A 115 -11.78 -15.32 -13.78
CA ARG A 115 -11.82 -14.95 -12.35
C ARG A 115 -13.19 -14.44 -11.87
N GLY A 116 -14.22 -14.41 -12.72
CA GLY A 116 -15.61 -14.19 -12.34
C GLY A 116 -15.92 -12.84 -11.67
N GLY A 117 -14.96 -11.92 -11.63
CA GLY A 117 -15.10 -10.61 -11.01
C GLY A 117 -15.75 -9.59 -11.95
N ASP A 118 -16.46 -8.63 -11.36
CA ASP A 118 -17.05 -7.47 -12.04
C ASP A 118 -16.02 -6.34 -12.19
N PHE A 119 -15.09 -6.50 -13.13
CA PHE A 119 -14.12 -5.46 -13.49
C PHE A 119 -14.71 -4.37 -14.40
N LEU A 120 -15.98 -4.49 -14.80
CA LEU A 120 -16.72 -3.47 -15.55
C LEU A 120 -17.44 -2.49 -14.62
N LEU A 121 -17.37 -2.71 -13.30
CA LEU A 121 -17.98 -1.88 -12.26
C LEU A 121 -19.49 -1.70 -12.51
N THR A 122 -20.17 -2.78 -12.90
CA THR A 122 -21.62 -2.76 -13.20
C THR A 122 -22.46 -2.33 -12.00
N CYS A 123 -21.98 -2.58 -10.78
CA CYS A 123 -22.60 -2.08 -9.54
C CYS A 123 -22.73 -0.54 -9.47
N LEU A 124 -21.96 0.22 -10.25
CA LEU A 124 -22.04 1.68 -10.32
C LEU A 124 -22.87 2.19 -11.50
N GLN A 125 -23.35 1.28 -12.36
CA GLN A 125 -24.20 1.57 -13.51
C GLN A 125 -25.69 1.45 -13.18
N ASP A 126 -26.04 1.22 -11.91
CA ASP A 126 -27.42 1.02 -11.48
C ASP A 126 -28.27 2.26 -11.81
N PRO A 127 -29.33 2.13 -12.64
CA PRO A 127 -30.18 3.24 -13.04
C PRO A 127 -30.95 3.90 -11.88
N ASP A 128 -31.04 3.26 -10.72
CA ASP A 128 -31.64 3.87 -9.52
C ASP A 128 -30.75 4.97 -8.89
N HIS A 129 -29.53 5.15 -9.41
CA HIS A 129 -28.62 6.23 -9.01
C HIS A 129 -28.61 7.33 -10.09
N ASP A 130 -29.33 8.42 -9.83
CA ASP A 130 -29.36 9.65 -10.67
C ASP A 130 -27.99 10.39 -10.77
N ALA A 131 -26.92 9.77 -10.29
CA ALA A 131 -25.57 10.33 -10.33
C ALA A 131 -24.96 10.16 -11.74
N PRO A 132 -24.31 11.20 -12.31
CA PRO A 132 -23.60 11.05 -13.57
C PRO A 132 -22.44 10.06 -13.40
N LEU A 133 -22.10 9.28 -14.44
CA LEU A 133 -21.09 8.21 -14.42
C LEU A 133 -19.62 8.70 -14.32
N ARG A 134 -19.38 9.84 -13.66
CA ARG A 134 -18.09 10.52 -13.54
C ARG A 134 -17.25 10.02 -12.37
N TRP A 135 -17.12 8.70 -12.26
CA TRP A 135 -16.29 8.10 -11.23
C TRP A 135 -14.80 8.21 -11.58
N ARG A 136 -13.97 8.46 -10.57
CA ARG A 136 -12.51 8.53 -10.66
C ARG A 136 -11.87 7.63 -9.62
N VAL A 137 -10.74 7.01 -9.95
CA VAL A 137 -10.01 6.22 -8.97
C VAL A 137 -9.26 7.14 -8.02
N ALA A 138 -9.59 7.06 -6.73
CA ALA A 138 -8.87 7.75 -5.67
C ALA A 138 -7.75 6.85 -5.12
N ASP A 139 -8.04 5.57 -4.90
CA ASP A 139 -7.07 4.62 -4.36
C ASP A 139 -7.42 3.18 -4.80
N CYS A 140 -6.44 2.28 -4.72
CA CYS A 140 -6.64 0.85 -4.94
C CYS A 140 -5.77 0.07 -3.95
N ARG A 141 -6.39 -0.63 -3.00
CA ARG A 141 -5.72 -1.26 -1.86
C ARG A 141 -6.39 -2.56 -1.48
N ASP A 142 -5.59 -3.61 -1.27
CA ASP A 142 -6.02 -4.90 -0.73
C ASP A 142 -7.25 -5.53 -1.41
N GLY A 143 -7.37 -5.33 -2.73
CA GLY A 143 -8.50 -5.80 -3.55
C GLY A 143 -9.71 -4.87 -3.58
N TYR A 144 -9.69 -3.76 -2.85
CA TYR A 144 -10.66 -2.69 -2.96
C TYR A 144 -10.21 -1.62 -3.94
N LEU A 145 -11.18 -1.06 -4.64
CA LEU A 145 -11.08 0.14 -5.45
C LEU A 145 -11.87 1.23 -4.73
N LEU A 146 -11.20 2.32 -4.42
CA LEU A 146 -11.82 3.52 -3.88
C LEU A 146 -12.08 4.48 -5.04
N LEU A 147 -13.36 4.78 -5.25
CA LEU A 147 -13.84 5.60 -6.34
C LEU A 147 -14.51 6.84 -5.80
N PHE A 148 -14.36 7.95 -6.50
CA PHE A 148 -14.92 9.23 -6.11
C PHE A 148 -15.74 9.83 -7.25
N ASN A 149 -16.88 10.41 -6.91
CA ASN A 149 -17.75 11.14 -7.81
C ASN A 149 -18.06 12.53 -7.22
N SER A 150 -17.37 13.56 -7.74
CA SER A 150 -17.52 14.95 -7.30
C SER A 150 -18.93 15.47 -7.50
N ASP A 151 -19.52 15.17 -8.66
CA ASP A 151 -20.81 15.72 -9.08
C ASP A 151 -21.95 15.14 -8.22
N ALA A 152 -21.82 13.88 -7.80
CA ALA A 152 -22.77 13.22 -6.90
C ALA A 152 -22.48 13.46 -5.41
N GLY A 153 -21.27 13.94 -5.05
CA GLY A 153 -20.83 14.01 -3.66
C GLY A 153 -20.76 12.63 -2.99
N LEU A 154 -20.28 11.62 -3.74
CA LEU A 154 -20.20 10.23 -3.31
C LEU A 154 -18.78 9.67 -3.42
N VAL A 155 -18.49 8.74 -2.54
CA VAL A 155 -17.36 7.81 -2.61
C VAL A 155 -17.91 6.39 -2.66
N ALA A 156 -17.31 5.54 -3.48
CA ALA A 156 -17.64 4.13 -3.55
C ALA A 156 -16.42 3.29 -3.19
N THR A 157 -16.58 2.32 -2.30
CA THR A 157 -15.61 1.23 -2.13
C THR A 157 -16.14 0.02 -2.86
N VAL A 158 -15.42 -0.44 -3.88
CA VAL A 158 -15.82 -1.57 -4.72
C VAL A 158 -14.77 -2.65 -4.63
N ASN A 159 -15.17 -3.90 -4.40
CA ASN A 159 -14.31 -5.05 -4.63
C ASN A 159 -14.77 -5.76 -5.92
N PRO A 160 -14.07 -5.60 -7.06
CA PRO A 160 -14.43 -6.28 -8.31
C PRO A 160 -14.56 -7.80 -8.17
N MET A 161 -13.81 -8.42 -7.25
CA MET A 161 -13.86 -9.87 -7.01
C MET A 161 -14.99 -10.30 -6.08
N ALA A 162 -15.63 -9.35 -5.41
CA ALA A 162 -16.80 -9.57 -4.57
C ALA A 162 -17.83 -8.45 -4.84
N PRO A 163 -18.54 -8.47 -5.98
CA PRO A 163 -19.40 -7.35 -6.41
C PRO A 163 -20.54 -7.00 -5.45
N ARG A 164 -20.85 -7.89 -4.50
CA ARG A 164 -21.81 -7.65 -3.42
C ARG A 164 -21.25 -6.77 -2.29
N MET A 165 -19.95 -6.47 -2.32
CA MET A 165 -19.22 -5.62 -1.37
C MET A 165 -18.94 -4.27 -2.02
N THR A 166 -20.03 -3.57 -2.32
CA THR A 166 -20.00 -2.19 -2.78
C THR A 166 -20.68 -1.32 -1.75
N ASP A 167 -19.96 -0.33 -1.22
CA ASP A 167 -20.52 0.65 -0.30
C ASP A 167 -20.49 2.04 -0.95
N LEU A 168 -21.65 2.68 -1.01
CA LEU A 168 -21.79 4.07 -1.44
C LEU A 168 -21.87 4.97 -0.20
N ILE A 169 -20.91 5.88 -0.09
CA ILE A 169 -20.68 6.72 1.09
C ILE A 169 -20.80 8.17 0.66
N LYS A 170 -21.61 8.95 1.38
CA LYS A 170 -21.70 10.41 1.14
C LYS A 170 -20.41 11.09 1.57
N THR A 171 -19.93 12.03 0.78
CA THR A 171 -18.76 12.84 1.14
C THR A 171 -19.07 13.67 2.40
N PRO A 172 -18.07 13.89 3.27
CA PRO A 172 -18.29 14.63 4.52
C PRO A 172 -18.53 16.14 4.29
N PHE A 173 -18.26 16.62 3.08
CA PHE A 173 -18.46 18.01 2.66
C PHE A 173 -18.82 18.09 1.17
N ARG A 174 -19.34 19.24 0.74
CA ARG A 174 -19.55 19.54 -0.69
C ARG A 174 -18.23 19.85 -1.35
N ILE A 175 -17.94 19.19 -2.47
CA ILE A 175 -16.73 19.40 -3.25
C ILE A 175 -17.09 20.30 -4.42
N ASN A 176 -16.57 21.54 -4.41
CA ASN A 176 -16.78 22.47 -5.51
C ASN A 176 -15.86 22.10 -6.66
N ASN A 177 -16.45 21.66 -7.78
CA ASN A 177 -15.72 21.30 -8.98
C ASN A 177 -15.34 22.59 -9.73
N SER A 178 -14.08 23.03 -9.67
CA SER A 178 -13.61 24.21 -10.41
C SER A 178 -13.63 24.03 -11.93
N SER A 179 -13.74 22.78 -12.39
CA SER A 179 -13.61 22.41 -13.80
C SER A 179 -14.89 22.59 -14.61
N SER A 180 -16.07 22.69 -13.97
CA SER A 180 -17.32 22.54 -14.70
C SER A 180 -18.14 23.79 -14.94
N ASN A 181 -17.86 24.98 -14.37
CA ASN A 181 -18.71 26.16 -14.66
C ASN A 181 -18.16 27.56 -14.30
N GLY A 182 -16.85 27.82 -14.38
CA GLY A 182 -16.31 29.16 -14.05
C GLY A 182 -16.70 29.66 -12.65
N ALA A 183 -17.09 28.73 -11.78
CA ALA A 183 -17.45 29.00 -10.40
C ALA A 183 -16.17 29.42 -9.67
N VAL A 184 -16.17 30.65 -9.19
CA VAL A 184 -15.11 31.17 -8.32
C VAL A 184 -15.03 30.21 -7.13
N GLN A 185 -13.87 29.57 -6.92
CA GLN A 185 -13.63 28.85 -5.67
C GLN A 185 -13.87 29.84 -4.55
N ASP A 186 -14.70 29.47 -3.58
CA ASP A 186 -14.82 30.26 -2.36
C ASP A 186 -13.48 30.16 -1.64
N GLU A 187 -12.65 31.19 -1.81
CA GLU A 187 -11.32 31.32 -1.19
C GLU A 187 -11.39 31.26 0.34
N SER A 188 -12.57 31.24 0.96
CA SER A 188 -12.70 31.01 2.41
C SER A 188 -12.73 29.53 2.82
N LEU A 189 -13.02 28.60 1.90
CA LEU A 189 -13.15 27.17 2.23
C LEU A 189 -11.79 26.44 2.24
N PRO A 190 -11.64 25.39 3.07
CA PRO A 190 -10.46 24.53 3.02
C PRO A 190 -10.41 23.73 1.72
N ILE A 191 -9.20 23.41 1.28
CA ILE A 191 -8.97 22.52 0.14
C ILE A 191 -9.19 21.07 0.61
N SER A 192 -10.01 20.34 -0.14
CA SER A 192 -10.08 18.88 -0.09
C SER A 192 -9.02 18.32 -1.04
N LEU A 193 -8.02 17.62 -0.51
CA LEU A 193 -6.91 17.12 -1.32
C LEU A 193 -7.22 15.75 -1.92
N ASP A 194 -7.25 14.71 -1.09
CA ASP A 194 -7.48 13.33 -1.51
C ASP A 194 -7.98 12.45 -0.36
N VAL A 195 -8.38 11.23 -0.71
CA VAL A 195 -8.92 10.22 0.19
C VAL A 195 -8.19 8.89 -0.04
N HIS A 196 -7.81 8.23 1.05
CA HIS A 196 -7.04 6.98 1.07
C HIS A 196 -7.81 5.88 1.79
N LEU A 197 -7.69 4.64 1.31
CA LEU A 197 -8.30 3.47 1.93
C LEU A 197 -7.30 2.77 2.86
N ILE A 198 -7.71 2.54 4.11
CA ILE A 198 -6.94 1.81 5.11
C ILE A 198 -7.65 0.49 5.39
N SER A 199 -7.05 -0.63 5.00
CA SER A 199 -7.56 -1.96 5.33
C SER A 199 -7.07 -2.40 6.70
N SER A 200 -7.92 -3.15 7.43
CA SER A 200 -7.51 -3.81 8.67
C SER A 200 -6.72 -5.09 8.36
N GLU A 201 -5.62 -5.30 9.07
CA GLU A 201 -4.85 -6.57 9.00
C GLU A 201 -5.61 -7.72 9.70
N GLU A 202 -6.44 -7.41 10.70
CA GLU A 202 -7.15 -8.41 11.50
C GLU A 202 -8.47 -8.85 10.85
N ASP A 203 -9.19 -7.91 10.24
CA ASP A 203 -10.47 -8.16 9.56
C ASP A 203 -10.46 -7.64 8.11
N PRO A 204 -10.39 -8.52 7.10
CA PRO A 204 -10.43 -8.15 5.69
C PRO A 204 -11.69 -7.38 5.25
N MET A 205 -12.75 -7.39 6.07
CA MET A 205 -14.00 -6.67 5.83
C MET A 205 -14.03 -5.28 6.48
N SER A 206 -13.12 -5.01 7.41
CA SER A 206 -13.03 -3.72 8.08
C SER A 206 -12.06 -2.82 7.32
N PHE A 207 -12.53 -1.62 7.03
CA PHE A 207 -11.73 -0.58 6.40
C PHE A 207 -12.11 0.78 6.95
N GLN A 208 -11.17 1.71 6.83
CA GLN A 208 -11.38 3.12 7.09
C GLN A 208 -11.04 3.93 5.85
N LEU A 209 -11.72 5.06 5.68
CA LEU A 209 -11.35 6.05 4.68
C LEU A 209 -10.79 7.27 5.39
N VAL A 210 -9.61 7.71 4.97
CA VAL A 210 -8.92 8.86 5.52
C VAL A 210 -8.93 9.96 4.47
N TRP A 211 -9.67 11.04 4.74
CA TRP A 211 -9.76 12.19 3.84
C TRP A 211 -8.99 13.37 4.41
N LEU A 212 -8.00 13.89 3.66
CA LEU A 212 -7.22 15.06 4.04
C LEU A 212 -7.81 16.37 3.49
N CYS A 213 -7.99 17.33 4.40
CA CYS A 213 -8.26 18.73 4.07
C CYS A 213 -7.13 19.61 4.59
N HIS A 214 -6.89 20.74 3.91
CA HIS A 214 -5.91 21.73 4.37
C HIS A 214 -6.35 23.16 4.03
N ASP A 215 -5.87 24.12 4.82
CA ASP A 215 -5.87 25.54 4.48
C ASP A 215 -4.44 25.99 4.21
N GLU A 216 -4.11 27.27 4.36
CA GLU A 216 -2.78 27.84 4.11
C GLU A 216 -1.68 27.24 5.00
N PHE A 217 -2.02 26.81 6.23
CA PHE A 217 -1.05 26.42 7.26
C PHE A 217 -1.47 25.19 8.08
N ARG A 218 -2.73 24.82 8.04
CA ARG A 218 -3.32 23.77 8.87
C ARG A 218 -3.84 22.62 8.03
N VAL A 219 -3.92 21.48 8.67
CA VAL A 219 -4.48 20.25 8.11
C VAL A 219 -5.54 19.68 9.03
N GLN A 220 -6.49 18.96 8.44
CA GLN A 220 -7.52 18.22 9.16
C GLN A 220 -7.78 16.92 8.41
N VAL A 221 -7.97 15.84 9.16
CA VAL A 221 -8.41 14.56 8.62
C VAL A 221 -9.85 14.28 9.03
N SER A 222 -10.64 13.81 8.06
CA SER A 222 -11.94 13.19 8.32
C SER A 222 -11.80 11.68 8.12
N VAL A 223 -12.24 10.89 9.09
CA VAL A 223 -12.13 9.43 9.06
C VAL A 223 -13.52 8.82 8.97
N PHE A 224 -13.78 8.06 7.91
CA PHE A 224 -14.95 7.18 7.85
C PHE A 224 -14.56 5.80 8.34
N SER A 225 -15.41 5.18 9.17
CA SER A 225 -15.27 3.77 9.54
C SER A 225 -16.40 2.94 8.94
N ASN A 226 -16.05 1.81 8.32
CA ASN A 226 -17.05 0.86 7.81
C ASN A 226 -17.96 0.30 8.92
N ASP A 227 -17.46 0.24 10.15
CA ASP A 227 -18.21 -0.32 11.29
C ASP A 227 -19.29 0.64 11.79
N THR A 228 -18.98 1.94 11.85
CA THR A 228 -19.92 2.98 12.33
C THR A 228 -20.77 3.55 11.22
N ARG A 229 -20.33 3.41 9.95
CA ARG A 229 -20.96 4.00 8.76
C ARG A 229 -21.10 5.53 8.85
N ASP A 230 -20.19 6.18 9.55
CA ASP A 230 -20.22 7.64 9.75
C ASP A 230 -18.81 8.26 9.73
N TRP A 231 -18.76 9.56 9.49
CA TRP A 231 -17.54 10.36 9.47
C TRP A 231 -17.22 10.96 10.84
N CYS A 232 -15.96 10.81 11.25
CA CYS A 232 -15.38 11.48 12.41
C CYS A 232 -14.42 12.57 11.93
N PHE A 233 -14.62 13.81 12.41
CA PHE A 233 -13.78 14.94 12.08
C PHE A 233 -12.75 15.17 13.18
N LEU A 234 -11.46 15.02 12.86
CA LEU A 234 -10.38 15.31 13.79
C LEU A 234 -10.18 16.82 13.93
N PRO A 235 -9.55 17.33 15.01
CA PRO A 235 -9.25 18.76 15.12
C PRO A 235 -8.27 19.22 14.03
N TRP A 236 -8.33 20.51 13.70
CA TRP A 236 -7.32 21.16 12.86
C TRP A 236 -5.97 21.21 13.57
N VAL A 237 -4.89 20.97 12.81
CA VAL A 237 -3.50 20.96 13.31
C VAL A 237 -2.65 21.93 12.52
N ASP A 238 -1.98 22.86 13.22
CA ASP A 238 -1.01 23.79 12.63
C ASP A 238 0.31 23.10 12.26
N ILE A 239 0.76 23.31 11.02
CA ILE A 239 2.01 22.74 10.51
C ILE A 239 3.13 23.78 10.58
N GLN A 240 3.97 23.69 11.60
CA GLN A 240 5.00 24.69 11.92
C GLN A 240 6.02 24.88 10.78
N GLU A 241 6.40 23.81 10.09
CA GLU A 241 7.32 23.83 8.96
C GLU A 241 6.74 24.59 7.77
N ARG A 242 5.41 24.64 7.65
CA ARG A 242 4.71 25.46 6.64
C ARG A 242 4.64 26.92 7.10
N VAL A 243 4.27 27.17 8.36
CA VAL A 243 4.20 28.53 8.95
C VAL A 243 5.55 29.25 8.89
N SER A 244 6.64 28.52 9.15
CA SER A 244 7.99 29.07 9.24
C SER A 244 8.73 29.12 7.90
N SER A 245 8.11 28.63 6.81
CA SER A 245 8.79 28.51 5.52
C SER A 245 8.98 29.89 4.87
N PRO A 246 10.23 30.33 4.60
CA PRO A 246 10.48 31.61 3.93
C PRO A 246 10.02 31.63 2.46
N ASP A 247 9.78 30.45 1.88
CA ASP A 247 9.29 30.27 0.51
C ASP A 247 7.74 30.38 0.40
N VAL A 248 7.03 30.69 1.49
CA VAL A 248 5.60 31.00 1.43
C VAL A 248 5.45 32.32 0.68
N PRO A 249 4.74 32.39 -0.46
CA PRO A 249 4.41 33.66 -1.09
C PRO A 249 3.72 34.57 -0.05
N GLN A 250 3.93 35.88 -0.08
CA GLN A 250 3.31 36.79 0.91
C GLN A 250 1.77 36.66 0.96
N ASP A 251 1.16 36.12 -0.10
CA ASP A 251 -0.28 35.85 -0.21
C ASP A 251 -0.72 34.45 0.29
N GLY A 252 0.20 33.60 0.78
CA GLY A 252 -0.12 32.33 1.44
C GLY A 252 -0.93 31.35 0.60
N THR A 253 -0.35 30.75 -0.45
CA THR A 253 -1.09 29.81 -1.31
C THR A 253 -1.65 28.65 -0.50
N LYS A 254 -2.96 28.38 -0.65
CA LYS A 254 -3.59 27.20 -0.07
C LYS A 254 -3.06 25.90 -0.69
N PHE A 255 -2.68 25.91 -1.97
CA PHE A 255 -2.11 24.76 -2.67
C PHE A 255 -0.63 24.56 -2.30
N TRP A 256 -0.35 23.93 -1.17
CA TRP A 256 1.03 23.65 -0.72
C TRP A 256 1.35 22.17 -0.53
N LEU A 257 0.36 21.28 -0.67
CA LEU A 257 0.54 19.83 -0.65
C LEU A 257 0.37 19.23 -2.06
N MET A 258 1.07 18.12 -2.30
CA MET A 258 0.89 17.22 -3.42
C MET A 258 0.03 16.03 -2.98
N SER A 259 -0.51 15.26 -3.94
CA SER A 259 -1.27 14.03 -3.65
C SER A 259 -0.49 13.06 -2.76
N GLY A 260 -1.23 12.40 -1.88
CA GLY A 260 -0.73 11.47 -0.89
C GLY A 260 -0.31 10.14 -1.50
N MET A 261 0.67 9.52 -0.87
CA MET A 261 1.10 8.16 -1.18
C MET A 261 1.26 7.40 0.13
N GLN A 262 0.77 6.17 0.18
CA GLN A 262 0.73 5.41 1.42
C GLN A 262 1.78 4.28 1.42
N ALA A 263 2.43 4.10 2.57
CA ALA A 263 3.39 3.03 2.82
C ALA A 263 3.30 2.57 4.28
N ASN A 264 3.04 1.27 4.49
CA ASN A 264 3.11 0.58 5.78
C ASN A 264 2.45 1.34 6.94
N GLY A 265 1.15 1.61 6.83
CA GLY A 265 0.40 2.33 7.87
C GLY A 265 0.73 3.81 8.00
N LEU A 266 1.46 4.39 7.03
CA LEU A 266 1.74 5.82 6.95
C LEU A 266 1.22 6.37 5.63
N ILE A 267 0.72 7.61 5.63
CA ILE A 267 0.42 8.35 4.39
C ILE A 267 1.35 9.57 4.32
N PHE A 268 1.96 9.78 3.16
CA PHE A 268 2.94 10.83 2.89
C PHE A 268 2.38 11.83 1.87
N TRP A 269 2.30 13.10 2.25
CA TRP A 269 1.97 14.20 1.33
C TRP A 269 3.17 15.14 1.20
N PRO A 270 3.88 15.12 0.05
CA PRO A 270 4.98 16.04 -0.20
C PRO A 270 4.51 17.49 -0.23
N PHE A 271 5.33 18.38 0.32
CA PHE A 271 5.10 19.81 0.18
C PHE A 271 5.53 20.23 -1.23
N GLN A 272 4.84 21.19 -1.82
CA GLN A 272 5.23 21.75 -3.13
C GLN A 272 6.59 22.47 -3.09
N ASN A 273 7.05 22.91 -1.91
CA ASN A 273 8.41 23.42 -1.74
C ASN A 273 9.49 22.34 -1.88
N GLY A 274 9.07 21.06 -1.92
CA GLY A 274 9.88 19.86 -2.04
C GLY A 274 10.99 19.68 -0.99
N LYS A 275 10.90 20.37 0.16
CA LYS A 275 11.83 20.21 1.29
C LYS A 275 11.29 19.27 2.37
N HIS A 276 9.97 19.17 2.47
CA HIS A 276 9.29 18.43 3.53
C HIS A 276 8.17 17.53 2.98
N MET A 277 7.77 16.56 3.79
CA MET A 277 6.56 15.77 3.60
C MET A 277 5.76 15.74 4.89
N LEU A 278 4.46 15.98 4.79
CA LEU A 278 3.52 15.70 5.87
C LEU A 278 3.32 14.19 5.94
N VAL A 279 3.32 13.64 7.14
CA VAL A 279 3.12 12.22 7.37
C VAL A 279 2.03 12.00 8.40
N LEU A 280 1.02 11.23 8.07
CA LEU A 280 0.02 10.75 9.01
C LEU A 280 0.31 9.29 9.34
N ASP A 281 0.39 8.99 10.63
CA ASP A 281 0.36 7.61 11.13
C ASP A 281 -1.09 7.15 11.22
N THR A 282 -1.47 6.11 10.48
CA THR A 282 -2.87 5.69 10.35
C THR A 282 -3.34 4.85 11.55
N GLY A 283 -2.44 4.39 12.42
CA GLY A 283 -2.79 3.70 13.65
C GLY A 283 -3.12 4.67 14.79
N THR A 284 -2.44 5.80 14.84
CA THR A 284 -2.61 6.83 15.88
C THR A 284 -3.40 8.05 15.41
N MET A 285 -3.51 8.26 14.09
CA MET A 285 -4.04 9.47 13.45
C MET A 285 -3.27 10.75 13.83
N GLU A 286 -1.98 10.63 14.15
CA GLU A 286 -1.11 11.75 14.48
C GLU A 286 -0.28 12.21 13.27
N PHE A 287 -0.13 13.52 13.12
CA PHE A 287 0.72 14.12 12.10
C PHE A 287 2.16 14.28 12.57
N SER A 288 3.08 14.09 11.64
CA SER A 288 4.49 14.44 11.77
C SER A 288 5.00 15.02 10.44
N VAL A 289 6.17 15.66 10.45
CA VAL A 289 6.78 16.22 9.24
C VAL A 289 8.19 15.65 9.08
N TYR A 290 8.47 15.10 7.90
CA TYR A 290 9.79 14.55 7.54
C TYR A 290 10.48 15.40 6.49
N GLU A 291 11.80 15.38 6.48
CA GLU A 291 12.59 15.91 5.37
C GLU A 291 12.32 15.11 4.08
N PHE A 292 12.23 15.82 2.96
CA PHE A 292 12.06 15.24 1.63
C PHE A 292 13.40 15.19 0.88
N PRO A 293 13.96 14.01 0.63
CA PRO A 293 15.36 13.88 0.20
C PRO A 293 15.59 14.13 -1.30
N ILE A 294 14.55 14.42 -2.09
CA ILE A 294 14.61 14.48 -3.56
C ILE A 294 14.18 15.83 -4.15
N TYR A 295 14.26 16.93 -3.39
CA TYR A 295 13.90 18.28 -3.85
C TYR A 295 14.43 18.62 -5.25
N SER A 296 15.73 18.43 -5.48
CA SER A 296 16.37 18.78 -6.75
C SER A 296 15.85 17.97 -7.93
N LYS A 297 15.29 16.78 -7.67
CA LYS A 297 14.69 15.90 -8.68
C LYS A 297 13.25 16.29 -8.98
N LEU A 298 12.51 16.73 -7.97
CA LEU A 298 11.19 17.32 -8.16
C LEU A 298 11.26 18.55 -9.09
N VAL A 299 12.22 19.45 -8.85
CA VAL A 299 12.44 20.65 -9.69
C VAL A 299 12.84 20.28 -11.14
N GLN A 300 13.50 19.14 -11.34
CA GLN A 300 13.85 18.62 -12.66
C GLN A 300 12.67 17.92 -13.37
N GLY A 301 11.49 17.84 -12.72
CA GLY A 301 10.33 17.14 -13.26
C GLY A 301 10.46 15.61 -13.22
N CYS A 302 11.32 15.06 -12.37
CA CYS A 302 11.47 13.61 -12.23
C CYS A 302 10.21 12.98 -11.63
N SER A 303 9.72 11.92 -12.27
CA SER A 303 8.67 11.07 -11.72
C SER A 303 9.13 10.36 -10.46
N PHE A 304 8.28 10.26 -9.44
CA PHE A 304 8.59 9.59 -8.18
C PHE A 304 7.35 9.00 -7.51
N GLY A 305 7.58 8.10 -6.56
CA GLY A 305 6.54 7.54 -5.71
C GLY A 305 7.06 7.20 -4.32
N VAL A 306 6.15 7.08 -3.36
CA VAL A 306 6.39 6.54 -2.01
C VAL A 306 5.63 5.23 -1.87
N GLY A 307 6.24 4.25 -1.25
CA GLY A 307 5.60 2.99 -0.89
C GLY A 307 6.50 2.19 0.03
N GLU A 308 6.45 0.87 -0.06
CA GLU A 308 7.16 0.00 0.89
C GLU A 308 7.94 -1.12 0.22
N THR A 309 9.02 -1.51 0.88
CA THR A 309 9.70 -2.78 0.58
C THR A 309 8.86 -3.97 1.05
N LYS A 310 9.21 -5.18 0.60
CA LYS A 310 8.63 -6.44 1.09
C LYS A 310 8.65 -6.60 2.62
N ASP A 311 9.63 -6.00 3.29
CA ASP A 311 9.74 -6.03 4.76
C ASP A 311 8.93 -4.90 5.45
N GLY A 312 8.02 -4.23 4.74
CA GLY A 312 7.22 -3.10 5.26
C GLY A 312 7.99 -1.79 5.45
N ILE A 313 9.26 -1.73 5.06
CA ILE A 313 10.06 -0.51 5.26
C ILE A 313 9.67 0.56 4.22
N PRO A 314 9.30 1.79 4.62
CA PRO A 314 9.01 2.87 3.69
C PRO A 314 10.19 3.19 2.76
N CYS A 315 9.90 3.38 1.48
CA CYS A 315 10.86 3.70 0.44
C CYS A 315 10.32 4.80 -0.50
N ILE A 316 11.26 5.56 -1.08
CA ILE A 316 11.01 6.52 -2.15
C ILE A 316 11.72 5.98 -3.39
N VAL A 317 11.02 5.97 -4.52
CA VAL A 317 11.63 5.68 -5.82
C VAL A 317 11.42 6.87 -6.74
N TYR A 318 12.45 7.27 -7.48
CA TYR A 318 12.33 8.29 -8.51
C TYR A 318 13.08 7.88 -9.78
N VAL A 319 12.65 8.43 -10.91
CA VAL A 319 13.23 8.19 -12.24
C VAL A 319 14.03 9.42 -12.66
N ASN A 320 15.29 9.21 -13.05
CA ASN A 320 16.20 10.25 -13.54
C ASN A 320 16.85 9.78 -14.84
N GLY A 321 16.28 10.20 -15.98
CA GLY A 321 16.61 9.60 -17.28
C GLY A 321 16.13 8.16 -17.35
N ALA A 322 16.97 7.23 -17.79
CA ALA A 322 16.69 5.79 -17.74
C ALA A 322 17.11 5.12 -16.41
N THR A 323 17.53 5.89 -15.41
CA THR A 323 17.95 5.36 -14.11
C THR A 323 16.82 5.45 -13.09
N ILE A 324 16.47 4.32 -12.48
CA ILE A 324 15.53 4.20 -11.38
C ILE A 324 16.33 4.20 -10.08
N VAL A 325 16.07 5.14 -9.17
CA VAL A 325 16.81 5.29 -7.91
C VAL A 325 15.90 4.98 -6.73
N VAL A 326 16.41 4.22 -5.75
CA VAL A 326 15.67 3.76 -4.57
C VAL A 326 16.31 4.29 -3.30
N LEU A 327 15.52 5.01 -2.50
CA LEU A 327 15.85 5.38 -1.13
C LEU A 327 14.98 4.60 -0.16
N ILE A 328 15.55 4.14 0.95
CA ILE A 328 14.81 3.47 2.03
C ILE A 328 14.97 4.30 3.30
N ARG A 329 13.88 4.45 4.06
CA ARG A 329 13.91 5.08 5.38
C ARG A 329 14.31 4.05 6.42
N ARG A 330 15.50 4.20 7.02
CA ARG A 330 15.98 3.29 8.06
C ARG A 330 16.56 4.04 9.25
N PHE A 331 16.58 3.36 10.39
CA PHE A 331 17.13 3.90 11.61
C PHE A 331 18.63 4.12 11.46
N ASP A 332 19.08 5.34 11.76
CA ASP A 332 20.49 5.65 11.86
C ASP A 332 20.97 5.43 13.30
N LYS A 333 21.66 4.31 13.54
CA LYS A 333 22.28 4.02 14.84
C LYS A 333 23.28 5.09 15.31
N LYS A 334 23.93 5.82 14.39
CA LYS A 334 24.92 6.85 14.76
C LYS A 334 24.26 8.16 15.21
N GLN A 335 23.08 8.47 14.67
CA GLN A 335 22.39 9.74 14.92
C GLN A 335 21.12 9.57 15.77
N GLY A 336 20.70 8.34 16.04
CA GLY A 336 19.53 8.03 16.86
C GLY A 336 18.19 8.36 16.20
N VAL A 337 18.15 8.60 14.88
CA VAL A 337 16.95 9.03 14.14
C VAL A 337 16.74 8.25 12.85
N GLN A 338 15.48 8.11 12.43
CA GLN A 338 15.12 7.53 11.12
C GLN A 338 15.45 8.52 9.99
N ARG A 339 16.19 8.10 8.97
CA ARG A 339 16.53 8.94 7.81
C ARG A 339 16.42 8.18 6.51
N TRP A 340 16.15 8.92 5.45
CA TRP A 340 16.23 8.43 4.08
C TRP A 340 17.69 8.16 3.72
N ARG A 341 17.94 6.97 3.17
CA ARG A 341 19.26 6.60 2.67
C ARG A 341 19.13 6.05 1.27
N PHE A 342 20.04 6.46 0.41
CA PHE A 342 20.27 5.77 -0.86
C PHE A 342 20.59 4.30 -0.57
N VAL A 343 19.88 3.41 -1.26
CA VAL A 343 20.11 1.97 -1.15
C VAL A 343 20.58 1.41 -2.48
N ASP A 344 19.94 1.83 -3.57
CA ASP A 344 20.19 1.22 -4.87
C ASP A 344 19.81 2.11 -6.04
N SER A 345 20.32 1.75 -7.22
CA SER A 345 19.92 2.32 -8.50
C SER A 345 20.01 1.28 -9.61
N VAL A 346 19.03 1.27 -10.51
CA VAL A 346 18.98 0.40 -11.69
C VAL A 346 19.03 1.28 -12.93
N ASN A 347 20.06 1.13 -13.76
CA ASN A 347 20.14 1.81 -15.05
C ASN A 347 19.55 0.91 -16.14
N CYS A 348 18.63 1.45 -16.93
CA CYS A 348 17.96 0.78 -18.04
C CYS A 348 18.42 1.26 -19.42
N ASP A 349 19.47 2.08 -19.53
CA ASP A 349 19.98 2.66 -20.79
C ASP A 349 20.23 1.59 -21.87
N ASP A 350 20.95 0.51 -21.52
CA ASP A 350 21.31 -0.56 -22.47
C ASP A 350 20.09 -1.34 -22.99
N GLU A 351 18.99 -1.33 -22.24
CA GLU A 351 17.75 -2.02 -22.56
C GLU A 351 16.66 -1.05 -23.04
N ALA A 352 16.99 0.24 -23.22
CA ALA A 352 15.99 1.29 -23.37
C ALA A 352 15.10 1.11 -24.61
N ASP A 353 15.72 0.82 -25.74
CA ASP A 353 15.04 0.52 -27.01
C ASP A 353 14.19 -0.74 -26.90
N GLN A 354 14.70 -1.77 -26.22
CA GLN A 354 13.98 -3.03 -26.06
C GLN A 354 12.76 -2.85 -25.15
N LEU A 355 12.88 -2.05 -24.10
CA LEU A 355 11.82 -1.81 -23.10
C LEU A 355 10.83 -0.73 -23.53
N GLY A 356 11.13 0.04 -24.59
CA GLY A 356 10.26 1.13 -25.07
C GLY A 356 10.28 2.36 -24.16
N ILE A 357 11.34 2.55 -23.37
CA ILE A 357 11.45 3.60 -22.35
C ILE A 357 12.05 4.92 -22.87
N ASN A 358 12.29 5.02 -24.18
CA ASN A 358 12.82 6.23 -24.83
C ASN A 358 11.88 7.45 -24.67
N GLY A 359 10.61 7.21 -24.36
CA GLY A 359 9.62 8.26 -24.04
C GLY A 359 9.58 8.68 -22.57
N GLY A 360 10.44 8.11 -21.71
CA GLY A 360 10.43 8.30 -20.26
C GLY A 360 9.82 7.12 -19.49
N LEU A 361 10.10 7.07 -18.18
CA LEU A 361 9.39 6.20 -17.24
C LEU A 361 8.72 7.01 -16.15
N ASP A 362 7.51 6.59 -15.80
CA ASP A 362 6.76 7.13 -14.67
C ASP A 362 6.60 6.09 -13.56
N VAL A 363 6.78 6.52 -12.31
CA VAL A 363 6.51 5.69 -11.14
C VAL A 363 5.01 5.68 -10.90
N VAL A 364 4.40 4.50 -11.01
CA VAL A 364 2.95 4.33 -10.84
C VAL A 364 2.61 3.98 -9.39
N ALA A 365 3.30 2.99 -8.83
CA ALA A 365 3.12 2.59 -7.44
C ALA A 365 4.33 1.79 -6.94
N ILE A 366 4.49 1.71 -5.62
CA ILE A 366 5.46 0.83 -4.98
C ILE A 366 4.74 0.02 -3.91
N LYS A 367 4.67 -1.31 -4.08
CA LYS A 367 3.95 -2.20 -3.18
C LYS A 367 4.68 -3.53 -3.05
N ASP A 368 4.75 -4.05 -1.83
CA ASP A 368 5.35 -5.36 -1.51
C ASP A 368 6.75 -5.56 -2.13
N GLY A 369 7.56 -4.50 -2.17
CA GLY A 369 8.91 -4.57 -2.75
C GLY A 369 8.97 -4.61 -4.29
N PHE A 370 7.88 -4.32 -4.98
CA PHE A 370 7.84 -4.10 -6.42
C PHE A 370 7.54 -2.63 -6.74
N VAL A 371 8.27 -2.09 -7.71
CA VAL A 371 7.98 -0.79 -8.32
C VAL A 371 7.26 -1.03 -9.64
N TYR A 372 6.04 -0.52 -9.76
CA TYR A 372 5.29 -0.53 -11.00
C TYR A 372 5.57 0.76 -11.76
N LEU A 373 5.93 0.62 -13.02
CA LEU A 373 6.37 1.73 -13.87
C LEU A 373 5.54 1.75 -15.15
N ALA A 374 5.24 2.95 -15.62
CA ALA A 374 4.66 3.18 -16.94
C ALA A 374 5.73 3.70 -17.89
N ALA A 375 5.74 3.16 -19.10
CA ALA A 375 6.54 3.63 -20.22
C ALA A 375 5.63 3.73 -21.45
N THR A 376 6.11 4.37 -22.51
CA THR A 376 5.34 4.51 -23.76
C THR A 376 4.92 3.13 -24.27
N GLY A 377 3.62 2.85 -24.16
CA GLY A 377 3.04 1.62 -24.66
C GLY A 377 3.20 0.38 -23.77
N MET A 378 3.67 0.50 -22.52
CA MET A 378 3.95 -0.67 -21.67
C MET A 378 3.91 -0.38 -20.16
N ILE A 379 3.43 -1.35 -19.38
CA ILE A 379 3.67 -1.43 -17.93
C ILE A 379 4.83 -2.37 -17.63
N LEU A 380 5.71 -1.93 -16.74
CA LEU A 380 6.87 -2.66 -16.25
C LEU A 380 6.75 -2.88 -14.73
N SER A 381 7.41 -3.92 -14.22
CA SER A 381 7.61 -4.14 -12.80
C SER A 381 9.10 -4.33 -12.49
N LEU A 382 9.64 -3.56 -11.55
CA LEU A 382 10.96 -3.76 -11.00
C LEU A 382 10.86 -4.43 -9.63
N CYS A 383 11.46 -5.60 -9.47
CA CYS A 383 11.59 -6.23 -8.16
C CYS A 383 12.79 -5.62 -7.41
N LEU A 384 12.55 -4.99 -6.26
CA LEU A 384 13.60 -4.34 -5.46
C LEU A 384 14.64 -5.33 -4.90
N GLU A 385 14.26 -6.59 -4.67
CA GLU A 385 15.17 -7.63 -4.17
C GLU A 385 16.08 -8.17 -5.26
N THR A 386 15.53 -8.46 -6.44
CA THR A 386 16.27 -9.12 -7.52
C THR A 386 16.86 -8.15 -8.54
N ARG A 387 16.44 -6.89 -8.51
CA ARG A 387 16.77 -5.83 -9.48
C ARG A 387 16.35 -6.15 -10.91
N LYS A 388 15.46 -7.12 -11.08
CA LYS A 388 14.95 -7.52 -12.38
C LYS A 388 13.78 -6.64 -12.76
N LEU A 389 13.89 -6.04 -13.94
CA LEU A 389 12.82 -5.32 -14.60
C LEU A 389 12.11 -6.28 -15.56
N GLU A 390 10.80 -6.39 -15.43
CA GLU A 390 9.96 -7.26 -16.27
C GLU A 390 8.86 -6.47 -16.96
N LYS A 391 8.54 -6.89 -18.19
CA LYS A 391 7.39 -6.39 -18.94
C LYS A 391 6.13 -7.11 -18.49
N LEU A 392 5.12 -6.37 -18.05
CA LEU A 392 3.86 -6.95 -17.60
C LEU A 392 2.87 -7.07 -18.77
N PHE A 393 2.50 -5.95 -19.40
CA PHE A 393 1.56 -5.93 -20.53
C PHE A 393 1.69 -4.63 -21.34
N PRO A 394 1.34 -4.67 -22.64
CA PRO A 394 1.28 -3.47 -23.47
C PRO A 394 0.14 -2.56 -23.02
N MET A 395 0.37 -1.26 -23.08
CA MET A 395 -0.58 -0.20 -22.75
C MET A 395 -0.90 0.59 -24.04
N GLY A 396 -2.16 0.96 -24.26
CA GLY A 396 -2.58 1.72 -25.44
C GLY A 396 -2.91 3.19 -25.17
N PHE A 397 -2.82 3.65 -23.93
CA PHE A 397 -3.37 4.93 -23.46
C PHE A 397 -2.44 5.59 -22.44
N GLN A 398 -2.59 6.89 -22.18
CA GLN A 398 -1.77 7.66 -21.23
C GLN A 398 -2.67 8.32 -20.18
N PHE A 399 -3.15 7.55 -19.21
CA PHE A 399 -3.92 8.08 -18.08
C PHE A 399 -3.27 7.64 -16.76
N PRO A 400 -3.60 8.27 -15.61
CA PRO A 400 -3.21 7.77 -14.29
C PRO A 400 -3.64 6.31 -14.12
N LEU A 401 -2.74 5.49 -13.59
CA LEU A 401 -2.96 4.05 -13.42
C LEU A 401 -2.88 3.65 -11.96
N HIS A 402 -3.75 2.72 -11.59
CA HIS A 402 -3.84 2.20 -10.24
C HIS A 402 -3.66 0.67 -10.31
N PRO A 403 -2.46 0.16 -9.96
CA PRO A 403 -2.16 -1.27 -9.92
C PRO A 403 -3.15 -2.02 -9.04
N TYR A 404 -3.93 -2.91 -9.66
CA TYR A 404 -4.86 -3.78 -8.95
C TYR A 404 -4.16 -5.07 -8.57
N ILE A 405 -3.73 -5.10 -7.32
CA ILE A 405 -3.09 -6.25 -6.69
C ILE A 405 -4.12 -6.85 -5.75
N MET A 406 -4.48 -8.11 -6.00
CA MET A 406 -5.44 -8.79 -5.15
C MET A 406 -4.71 -9.31 -3.91
N ALA A 407 -5.15 -8.93 -2.70
CA ALA A 407 -4.78 -9.68 -1.51
C ALA A 407 -5.16 -11.16 -1.71
N TRP A 408 -4.27 -12.10 -1.39
CA TRP A 408 -4.51 -13.52 -1.64
C TRP A 408 -4.97 -14.24 -0.36
N PRO A 409 -6.17 -14.88 -0.33
CA PRO A 409 -7.42 -14.52 -1.00
C PRO A 409 -8.57 -14.23 -0.01
N PRO A 410 -9.23 -13.06 -0.11
CA PRO A 410 -10.47 -12.74 0.60
C PRO A 410 -11.67 -13.61 0.19
N THR A 411 -11.65 -14.24 -0.99
CA THR A 411 -12.79 -14.96 -1.57
C THR A 411 -13.21 -16.22 -0.80
N LEU A 412 -12.43 -16.66 0.19
CA LEU A 412 -12.72 -17.85 1.00
C LEU A 412 -13.08 -17.52 2.46
N VAL A 413 -13.18 -16.23 2.82
CA VAL A 413 -13.42 -15.79 4.20
C VAL A 413 -14.92 -15.72 4.54
N LYS A 414 -15.83 -15.83 3.55
CA LYS A 414 -17.27 -15.96 3.80
C LYS A 414 -17.80 -17.33 3.38
N SER A 415 -17.87 -18.24 4.34
CA SER A 415 -18.77 -19.40 4.29
C SER A 415 -19.80 -19.29 5.41
N ASP A 416 -20.63 -18.26 5.37
CA ASP A 416 -21.90 -18.34 6.09
C ASP A 416 -22.85 -19.17 5.22
N GLY A 417 -22.97 -20.44 5.58
CA GLY A 417 -24.20 -21.21 5.52
C GLY A 417 -24.85 -21.53 4.16
N ASP A 418 -24.46 -20.91 3.05
CA ASP A 418 -25.10 -21.15 1.76
C ASP A 418 -24.16 -21.77 0.73
N ARG A 419 -24.67 -22.84 0.13
CA ARG A 419 -24.00 -23.82 -0.71
C ARG A 419 -23.24 -23.18 -1.87
N PHE A 420 -21.92 -23.09 -1.74
CA PHE A 420 -21.00 -23.12 -2.87
C PHE A 420 -20.09 -24.34 -2.73
N LEU A 421 -20.47 -25.44 -3.38
CA LEU A 421 -19.53 -26.48 -3.76
C LEU A 421 -18.86 -26.01 -5.07
N PRO A 422 -17.53 -25.79 -5.12
CA PRO A 422 -16.88 -25.55 -6.38
C PRO A 422 -16.75 -26.87 -7.14
N THR A 423 -17.18 -26.84 -8.40
CA THR A 423 -17.04 -27.84 -9.46
C THR A 423 -15.57 -28.10 -9.85
N LEU A 424 -14.69 -28.32 -8.87
CA LEU A 424 -13.24 -28.43 -9.06
C LEU A 424 -12.72 -29.88 -9.16
N LEU A 425 -13.61 -30.87 -9.36
CA LEU A 425 -13.21 -32.28 -9.51
C LEU A 425 -13.74 -33.00 -10.75
N GLU A 426 -14.46 -32.34 -11.66
CA GLU A 426 -14.76 -32.92 -12.97
C GLU A 426 -13.90 -32.22 -14.01
N HIS A 427 -12.69 -32.72 -14.25
CA HIS A 427 -11.99 -32.72 -15.55
C HIS A 427 -10.64 -33.46 -15.37
N TYR A 428 -10.72 -34.76 -15.06
CA TYR A 428 -9.68 -35.71 -15.41
C TYR A 428 -10.29 -36.70 -16.40
N PRO A 429 -9.81 -36.77 -17.66
CA PRO A 429 -10.27 -37.81 -18.57
C PRO A 429 -9.76 -39.14 -18.04
N LYS A 430 -10.68 -40.08 -17.77
CA LYS A 430 -10.32 -41.48 -17.54
C LYS A 430 -9.57 -41.98 -18.77
N ARG A 431 -8.30 -42.34 -18.61
CA ARG A 431 -7.60 -43.21 -19.56
C ARG A 431 -8.29 -44.56 -19.54
N GLU A 432 -8.98 -44.91 -20.61
CA GLU A 432 -9.29 -46.30 -20.92
C GLU A 432 -8.03 -46.93 -21.51
N ASP A 433 -7.34 -47.74 -20.72
CA ASP A 433 -6.30 -48.63 -21.21
C ASP A 433 -6.98 -49.77 -21.99
N SER A 434 -6.79 -49.74 -23.31
CA SER A 434 -7.05 -50.87 -24.19
C SER A 434 -5.90 -51.87 -24.06
N ALA A 435 -6.19 -53.05 -23.51
CA ALA A 435 -5.35 -54.23 -23.65
C ALA A 435 -6.17 -55.31 -24.34
N ASN A 436 -5.72 -55.71 -25.52
CA ASN A 436 -6.36 -56.68 -26.39
C ASN A 436 -5.58 -58.01 -26.36
N LEU A 437 -6.33 -59.13 -26.46
CA LEU A 437 -5.97 -60.49 -26.94
C LEU A 437 -5.21 -61.47 -26.00
N PRO A 438 -5.27 -62.81 -26.24
CA PRO A 438 -5.95 -63.63 -27.28
C PRO A 438 -6.90 -64.72 -26.67
N ALA A 439 -7.63 -65.60 -27.38
CA ALA A 439 -7.65 -66.13 -28.75
C ALA A 439 -9.09 -66.42 -29.20
#